data_AF-A0A7S0CUQ0-F1
#
_entry.id   AF-A0A7S0CUQ0-F1
#
_cell.length_a   1.000
_cell.length_b   1.000
_cell.length_c   1.000
_cell.angle_alpha   90.00
_cell.angle_beta   90.00
_cell.angle_gamma   90.00
#
_symmetry.space_group_name_H-M   'P 1'
#
loop_
_entity.id
_entity.type
_entity.pdbx_description
1 polymer ?
#
loop_
_entity_poly.entity_id
_entity_poly.type
_entity_poly.pdbx_seq_one_letter_code
_entity_poly.pdbx_strand_id
1 'polypeptide(L)'
;MVVVKRLALGAGCTILSSLIIANTLGFVHISGSRGSFDSRHGLRASLTKLAVSPARIALRTRSRFGCRVNAQDPKTSASDVVVIGSGIGGLSCGAMLARYGYNVTVLESHYLPGGAAHGFDRKGFKFDTGPSLYAGMSQPSVNPLRQVLDAIGEEVSWKTYDSWKMHTPEGSFTFKVGPRDFERVLNQYGGPDAVDEWRMLLKKIGPLHKSSSSLPPLVMRSDLSAIRTVWRYLPALLAPGPATASVAGPLSGVIEDTVKNPFLFHWLDFLAFALCGLPADGTAAAAVIYMLGEMHKNEAVLDAPIGGGKAIIDA
;
A
#
# COMPACT_ATOMS: atom_id res chain seq x y z
N MET A 1 -3.08 1.04 -12.01
CA MET A 1 -2.36 1.90 -12.97
C MET A 1 -2.81 3.34 -12.72
N VAL A 2 -2.02 4.13 -11.98
CA VAL A 2 -2.31 5.55 -11.75
C VAL A 2 -1.75 6.32 -12.94
N VAL A 3 -2.60 6.76 -13.86
CA VAL A 3 -2.19 7.65 -14.97
C VAL A 3 -2.44 9.07 -14.53
N VAL A 4 -1.39 9.78 -14.09
CA VAL A 4 -1.43 11.23 -13.88
C VAL A 4 -1.18 11.90 -15.22
N LYS A 5 -2.24 12.36 -15.89
CA LYS A 5 -2.09 13.19 -17.09
C LYS A 5 -2.13 14.65 -16.68
N ARG A 6 -0.97 15.32 -16.69
CA ARG A 6 -0.91 16.77 -16.59
C ARG A 6 -1.38 17.36 -17.93
N LEU A 7 -2.52 18.05 -17.93
CA LEU A 7 -2.94 18.85 -19.08
C LEU A 7 -1.98 20.03 -19.23
N ALA A 8 -1.58 20.29 -20.48
CA ALA A 8 -0.38 21.05 -20.83
C ALA A 8 -0.34 22.47 -20.23
N LEU A 9 0.78 22.81 -19.58
CA LEU A 9 1.30 24.16 -19.46
C LEU A 9 2.71 24.18 -20.11
N GLY A 10 3.02 25.28 -20.77
CA GLY A 10 4.05 25.44 -21.80
C GLY A 10 5.47 24.95 -21.48
N ALA A 11 6.20 24.75 -22.57
CA ALA A 11 7.50 24.10 -22.68
C ALA A 11 8.57 24.60 -21.69
N GLY A 12 9.29 23.64 -21.08
CA GLY A 12 10.57 23.89 -20.44
C GLY A 12 10.80 23.07 -19.17
N CYS A 13 11.07 21.76 -19.31
CA CYS A 13 12.00 21.00 -18.45
C CYS A 13 11.96 19.51 -18.84
N THR A 14 12.61 19.14 -19.94
CA THR A 14 12.93 17.74 -20.27
C THR A 14 14.42 17.61 -20.07
N ILE A 15 14.85 17.07 -18.92
CA ILE A 15 16.12 16.36 -18.61
C ILE A 15 16.13 16.22 -17.08
N LEU A 16 15.39 15.24 -16.52
CA LEU A 16 15.69 14.62 -15.19
C LEU A 16 14.74 13.46 -14.82
N SER A 17 14.12 12.77 -15.78
CA SER A 17 13.03 11.81 -15.52
C SER A 17 13.42 10.33 -15.62
N SER A 18 14.70 9.98 -15.71
CA SER A 18 15.11 8.61 -16.09
C SER A 18 15.66 7.72 -14.96
N LEU A 19 15.67 8.14 -13.68
CA LEU A 19 16.35 7.36 -12.62
C LEU A 19 15.48 6.83 -11.47
N ILE A 20 14.15 7.05 -11.46
CA ILE A 20 13.30 6.67 -10.31
C ILE A 20 11.99 6.00 -10.78
N ILE A 21 12.09 5.00 -11.65
CA ILE A 21 10.96 4.11 -12.00
C ILE A 21 11.47 2.67 -11.96
N ALA A 22 11.84 2.19 -10.78
CA ALA A 22 12.29 0.81 -10.63
C ALA A 22 11.71 0.07 -9.41
N ASN A 23 10.93 0.71 -8.53
CA ASN A 23 10.44 0.02 -7.32
C ASN A 23 8.93 0.13 -7.05
N THR A 24 8.14 0.37 -8.07
CA THR A 24 6.67 0.25 -8.01
C THR A 24 6.24 -0.59 -9.21
N LEU A 25 6.16 -1.91 -9.03
CA LEU A 25 5.70 -2.83 -10.07
C LEU A 25 4.30 -2.44 -10.55
N GLY A 26 4.22 -2.10 -11.84
CA GLY A 26 3.00 -1.69 -12.52
C GLY A 26 3.32 -0.79 -13.72
N PHE A 27 4.02 -1.34 -14.73
CA PHE A 27 4.23 -0.82 -16.09
C PHE A 27 3.80 0.64 -16.34
N VAL A 28 4.78 1.56 -16.26
CA VAL A 28 4.65 2.91 -16.84
C VAL A 28 5.15 2.83 -18.28
N HIS A 29 4.23 2.70 -19.23
CA HIS A 29 4.55 2.83 -20.65
C HIS A 29 4.48 4.30 -21.05
N ILE A 30 5.64 4.94 -21.25
CA ILE A 30 5.73 6.28 -21.85
C ILE A 30 5.79 6.09 -23.37
N SER A 31 4.64 6.12 -24.05
CA SER A 31 4.64 6.19 -25.52
C SER A 31 4.89 7.64 -25.94
N GLY A 32 6.11 7.92 -26.38
CA GLY A 32 6.43 9.11 -27.15
C GLY A 32 6.32 8.80 -28.63
N SER A 33 5.22 9.16 -29.28
CA SER A 33 5.19 9.25 -30.74
C SER A 33 4.71 10.64 -31.16
N ARG A 34 5.61 11.37 -31.83
CA ARG A 34 5.23 12.46 -32.74
C ARG A 34 4.79 11.78 -34.03
N GLY A 35 3.49 11.73 -34.28
CA GLY A 35 2.93 11.22 -35.51
C GLY A 35 1.62 11.93 -35.81
N SER A 36 1.59 12.65 -36.92
CA SER A 36 0.39 13.22 -37.52
C SER A 36 -0.58 12.10 -37.87
N PHE A 37 -1.79 12.12 -37.31
CA PHE A 37 -2.84 11.17 -37.65
C PHE A 37 -3.69 11.72 -38.80
N ASP A 38 -3.47 11.14 -39.99
CA ASP A 38 -4.30 11.34 -41.19
C ASP A 38 -5.60 10.53 -41.06
N SER A 39 -6.70 11.19 -41.41
CA SER A 39 -8.05 10.66 -41.44
C SER A 39 -8.25 9.72 -42.64
N ARG A 40 -8.47 8.43 -42.38
CA ARG A 40 -9.39 7.57 -43.16
C ARG A 40 -9.45 6.17 -42.56
N HIS A 41 -10.67 5.63 -42.52
CA HIS A 41 -11.13 4.26 -42.23
C HIS A 41 -12.05 4.18 -41.01
N GLY A 42 -13.34 4.09 -41.31
CA GLY A 42 -14.42 3.97 -40.34
C GLY A 42 -14.64 2.53 -39.87
N LEU A 43 -15.12 2.42 -38.64
CA LEU A 43 -15.97 1.32 -38.20
C LEU A 43 -17.10 1.90 -37.34
N ARG A 44 -18.34 1.67 -37.77
CA ARG A 44 -19.57 1.98 -37.04
C ARG A 44 -19.70 1.02 -35.86
N ALA A 45 -19.78 1.54 -34.64
CA ALA A 45 -20.36 0.84 -33.50
C ALA A 45 -21.65 1.57 -33.08
N SER A 46 -22.76 0.84 -33.15
CA SER A 46 -24.12 1.32 -32.87
C SER A 46 -24.30 1.52 -31.35
N LEU A 47 -24.55 2.77 -30.92
CA LEU A 47 -24.94 3.10 -29.56
C LEU A 47 -26.46 3.03 -29.41
N THR A 48 -26.96 1.97 -28.80
CA THR A 48 -28.34 1.92 -28.32
C THR A 48 -28.44 2.72 -27.03
N LYS A 49 -29.12 3.86 -27.07
CA LYS A 49 -29.47 4.66 -25.88
C LYS A 49 -30.50 3.90 -25.04
N LEU A 50 -30.12 3.42 -23.86
CA LEU A 50 -31.07 3.15 -22.79
C LEU A 50 -30.97 4.28 -21.76
N ALA A 51 -32.02 5.10 -21.68
CA ALA A 51 -32.17 6.11 -20.66
C ALA A 51 -32.68 5.45 -19.37
N VAL A 52 -31.89 5.48 -18.30
CA VAL A 52 -32.37 5.23 -16.94
C VAL A 52 -31.93 6.41 -16.08
N SER A 53 -32.92 7.10 -15.50
CA SER A 53 -32.74 8.26 -14.63
C SER A 53 -32.18 7.83 -13.27
N PRO A 54 -31.10 8.44 -12.75
CA PRO A 54 -30.68 8.18 -11.39
C PRO A 54 -31.35 9.18 -10.43
N ALA A 55 -32.15 8.64 -9.50
CA ALA A 55 -32.60 9.35 -8.33
C ALA A 55 -31.39 9.76 -7.46
N ARG A 56 -31.31 11.05 -7.14
CA ARG A 56 -30.26 11.64 -6.31
C ARG A 56 -30.42 11.19 -4.86
N ILE A 57 -29.46 10.44 -4.33
CA ILE A 57 -29.25 10.35 -2.88
C ILE A 57 -27.97 11.14 -2.57
N ALA A 58 -28.16 12.38 -2.13
CA ALA A 58 -27.08 13.22 -1.62
C ALA A 58 -26.87 12.91 -0.14
N LEU A 59 -25.86 12.12 0.20
CA LEU A 59 -25.39 11.98 1.57
C LEU A 59 -24.50 13.18 1.91
N ARG A 60 -25.02 14.08 2.75
CA ARG A 60 -24.25 15.17 3.36
C ARG A 60 -23.54 14.65 4.61
N THR A 61 -22.24 14.40 4.54
CA THR A 61 -21.38 14.32 5.71
C THR A 61 -20.67 15.67 5.89
N ARG A 62 -20.85 16.30 7.06
CA ARG A 62 -20.15 17.54 7.44
C ARG A 62 -18.78 17.16 8.02
N SER A 63 -17.73 17.16 7.19
CA SER A 63 -16.35 17.24 7.70
C SER A 63 -16.03 18.69 8.09
N ARG A 64 -15.29 18.86 9.20
CA ARG A 64 -14.90 20.17 9.77
C ARG A 64 -13.74 20.83 9.02
N PHE A 65 -13.15 20.18 8.02
CA PHE A 65 -12.27 20.83 7.05
C PHE A 65 -13.08 21.15 5.78
N GLY A 66 -13.11 22.42 5.40
CA GLY A 66 -13.94 22.97 4.34
C GLY A 66 -13.54 22.54 2.92
N CYS A 67 -13.49 21.25 2.61
CA CYS A 67 -13.53 20.76 1.24
C CYS A 67 -14.99 20.77 0.78
N ARG A 68 -15.44 21.89 0.22
CA ARG A 68 -16.71 21.92 -0.51
C ARG A 68 -16.53 21.11 -1.78
N VAL A 69 -17.07 19.89 -1.81
CA VAL A 69 -17.35 19.18 -3.07
C VAL A 69 -18.44 19.98 -3.77
N ASN A 70 -18.03 20.94 -4.60
CA ASN A 70 -18.94 21.78 -5.34
C ASN A 70 -19.51 20.94 -6.50
N ALA A 71 -20.75 20.47 -6.33
CA ALA A 71 -21.54 20.00 -7.46
C ALA A 71 -21.97 21.24 -8.28
N GLN A 72 -21.09 21.72 -9.16
CA GLN A 72 -21.35 22.82 -10.07
C GLN A 72 -21.24 22.38 -11.53
N ASP A 73 -21.91 23.16 -12.38
CA ASP A 73 -22.33 22.89 -13.76
C ASP A 73 -21.40 22.05 -14.67
N PRO A 74 -21.94 21.26 -15.63
CA PRO A 74 -21.19 20.33 -16.47
C PRO A 74 -20.26 20.99 -17.51
N LYS A 75 -20.07 22.31 -17.47
CA LYS A 75 -19.18 23.05 -18.37
C LYS A 75 -17.86 23.36 -17.67
N THR A 76 -17.04 22.32 -17.59
CA THR A 76 -15.57 22.33 -17.50
C THR A 76 -14.96 23.38 -16.56
N SER A 77 -15.04 23.16 -15.23
CA SER A 77 -13.87 23.49 -14.42
C SER A 77 -12.78 22.50 -14.82
N ALA A 78 -11.79 22.95 -15.59
CA ALA A 78 -10.71 22.07 -16.04
C ALA A 78 -9.97 21.51 -14.83
N SER A 79 -9.97 20.20 -14.67
CA SER A 79 -9.20 19.53 -13.63
C SER A 79 -7.71 19.68 -13.94
N ASP A 80 -6.93 20.12 -12.95
CA ASP A 80 -5.46 20.18 -13.07
C ASP A 80 -4.88 18.77 -13.21
N VAL A 81 -5.50 17.80 -12.52
CA VAL A 81 -5.10 16.41 -12.50
C VAL A 81 -6.31 15.49 -12.60
N VAL A 82 -6.19 14.46 -13.44
CA VAL A 82 -7.11 13.32 -13.47
C VAL A 82 -6.39 12.09 -12.93
N VAL A 83 -6.99 11.43 -11.95
CA VAL A 83 -6.54 10.15 -11.40
C VAL A 83 -7.49 9.07 -11.88
N ILE A 84 -6.96 8.00 -12.46
CA ILE A 84 -7.76 6.86 -12.94
C ILE A 84 -7.61 5.70 -11.95
N GLY A 85 -8.74 5.25 -11.41
CA GLY A 85 -8.86 4.23 -10.36
C GLY A 85 -9.02 4.87 -8.97
N SER A 86 -10.03 4.41 -8.24
CA SER A 86 -10.35 4.85 -6.86
C SER A 86 -10.06 3.77 -5.82
N GLY A 87 -9.02 2.96 -6.06
CA GLY A 87 -8.42 2.15 -5.00
C GLY A 87 -7.66 3.01 -3.99
N ILE A 88 -7.22 2.42 -2.87
CA ILE A 88 -6.46 3.11 -1.82
C ILE A 88 -5.36 4.00 -2.41
N GLY A 89 -4.51 3.48 -3.29
CA GLY A 89 -3.43 4.28 -3.89
C GLY A 89 -3.90 5.47 -4.75
N GLY A 90 -5.01 5.31 -5.48
CA GLY A 90 -5.59 6.37 -6.30
C GLY A 90 -6.25 7.46 -5.45
N LEU A 91 -7.02 7.06 -4.44
CA LEU A 91 -7.63 7.98 -3.48
C LEU A 91 -6.58 8.69 -2.63
N SER A 92 -5.56 7.99 -2.14
CA SER A 92 -4.42 8.61 -1.45
C SER A 92 -3.72 9.64 -2.33
N CYS A 93 -3.46 9.32 -3.60
CA CYS A 93 -2.88 10.26 -4.55
C CYS A 93 -3.77 11.50 -4.74
N GLY A 94 -5.07 11.29 -4.98
CA GLY A 94 -6.03 12.37 -5.18
C GLY A 94 -6.19 13.26 -3.96
N ALA A 95 -6.30 12.67 -2.76
CA ALA A 95 -6.46 13.39 -1.51
C ALA A 95 -5.21 14.23 -1.17
N MET A 96 -4.01 13.68 -1.37
CA MET A 96 -2.77 14.42 -1.18
C MET A 96 -2.64 15.58 -2.18
N LEU A 97 -2.94 15.37 -3.46
CA LEU A 97 -2.92 16.43 -4.47
C LEU A 97 -3.95 17.53 -4.16
N ALA A 98 -5.17 17.15 -3.75
CA ALA A 98 -6.20 18.11 -3.34
C ALA A 98 -5.76 18.93 -2.11
N ARG A 99 -5.09 18.29 -1.13
CA ARG A 99 -4.49 18.98 0.02
C ARG A 99 -3.45 20.03 -0.40
N TYR A 100 -2.70 19.77 -1.48
CA TYR A 100 -1.76 20.74 -2.07
C TYR A 100 -2.42 21.80 -2.97
N GLY A 101 -3.76 21.83 -3.05
CA GLY A 101 -4.52 22.87 -3.75
C GLY A 101 -4.81 22.59 -5.23
N TYR A 102 -4.52 21.39 -5.73
CA TYR A 102 -4.86 21.01 -7.11
C TYR A 102 -6.35 20.66 -7.24
N ASN A 103 -6.97 21.01 -8.37
CA ASN A 103 -8.30 20.52 -8.73
C ASN A 103 -8.17 19.10 -9.31
N VAL A 104 -8.53 18.10 -8.51
CA VAL A 104 -8.37 16.69 -8.88
C VAL A 104 -9.70 16.06 -9.22
N THR A 105 -9.74 15.30 -10.32
CA THR A 105 -10.85 14.40 -10.65
C THR A 105 -10.39 12.96 -10.55
N VAL A 106 -11.04 12.18 -9.70
CA VAL A 106 -10.81 10.72 -9.61
C VAL A 106 -11.90 10.02 -10.44
N LEU A 107 -11.48 9.17 -11.37
CA LEU A 107 -12.36 8.38 -12.21
C LEU A 107 -12.33 6.92 -11.77
N GLU A 108 -13.49 6.35 -11.51
CA GLU A 108 -13.65 4.94 -11.19
C GLU A 108 -14.43 4.25 -12.31
N SER A 109 -13.98 3.07 -12.72
CA SER A 109 -14.69 2.28 -13.74
C SER A 109 -15.81 1.45 -13.12
N HIS A 110 -15.69 1.10 -11.85
CA HIS A 110 -16.69 0.40 -11.07
C HIS A 110 -17.79 1.34 -10.52
N TYR A 111 -18.90 0.77 -10.05
CA TYR A 111 -20.01 1.55 -9.48
C TYR A 111 -19.75 1.98 -8.01
N LEU A 112 -18.67 1.49 -7.40
CA LEU A 112 -18.23 1.81 -6.05
C LEU A 112 -16.73 2.04 -6.02
N PRO A 113 -16.25 2.99 -5.19
CA PRO A 113 -14.82 3.15 -4.96
C PRO A 113 -14.25 2.07 -4.04
N GLY A 114 -12.92 1.99 -4.01
CA GLY A 114 -12.17 1.15 -3.09
C GLY A 114 -11.19 0.18 -3.73
N GLY A 115 -11.35 -0.12 -5.03
CA GLY A 115 -10.52 -1.11 -5.71
C GLY A 115 -10.51 -2.42 -4.94
N ALA A 116 -9.34 -2.99 -4.64
CA ALA A 116 -9.26 -4.20 -3.83
C ALA A 116 -9.90 -4.04 -2.43
N ALA A 117 -9.86 -2.85 -1.84
CA ALA A 117 -10.38 -2.59 -0.49
C ALA A 117 -11.89 -2.21 -0.46
N HIS A 118 -12.63 -2.45 -1.54
CA HIS A 118 -14.08 -2.29 -1.51
C HIS A 118 -14.75 -3.42 -0.72
N GLY A 119 -16.06 -3.29 -0.50
CA GLY A 119 -16.88 -4.32 0.13
C GLY A 119 -18.31 -4.28 -0.42
N PHE A 120 -19.11 -5.27 -0.04
CA PHE A 120 -20.52 -5.35 -0.42
C PHE A 120 -21.40 -5.81 0.74
N ASP A 121 -22.67 -5.41 0.70
CA ASP A 121 -23.67 -5.81 1.67
C ASP A 121 -24.53 -6.94 1.10
N ARG A 122 -24.77 -7.99 1.89
CA ARG A 122 -25.65 -9.11 1.51
C ARG A 122 -26.39 -9.65 2.72
N LYS A 123 -27.72 -9.66 2.66
CA LYS A 123 -28.62 -10.17 3.72
C LYS A 123 -28.36 -9.53 5.10
N GLY A 124 -28.04 -8.24 5.14
CA GLY A 124 -27.74 -7.51 6.38
C GLY A 124 -26.30 -7.69 6.90
N PHE A 125 -25.47 -8.47 6.21
CA PHE A 125 -24.04 -8.63 6.53
C PHE A 125 -23.18 -7.80 5.59
N LYS A 126 -22.03 -7.33 6.09
CA LYS A 126 -21.01 -6.60 5.33
C LYS A 126 -19.85 -7.53 5.03
N PHE A 127 -19.38 -7.54 3.79
CA PHE A 127 -18.28 -8.37 3.33
C PHE A 127 -17.20 -7.51 2.69
N ASP A 128 -16.00 -7.53 3.26
CA ASP A 128 -14.82 -6.96 2.63
C ASP A 128 -14.27 -7.94 1.58
N THR A 129 -13.79 -7.43 0.45
CA THR A 129 -13.25 -8.26 -0.64
C THR A 129 -11.74 -8.22 -0.75
N GLY A 130 -11.08 -7.40 0.07
CA GLY A 130 -9.64 -7.21 0.03
C GLY A 130 -8.96 -7.38 1.38
N PRO A 131 -7.89 -6.60 1.64
CA PRO A 131 -7.07 -6.82 2.83
C PRO A 131 -7.88 -6.61 4.10
N SER A 132 -7.86 -7.62 4.98
CA SER A 132 -8.46 -7.58 6.31
C SER A 132 -7.42 -7.47 7.43
N LEU A 133 -6.14 -7.50 7.07
CA LEU A 133 -5.01 -7.42 7.99
C LEU A 133 -4.29 -6.09 7.79
N TYR A 134 -4.38 -5.23 8.80
CA TYR A 134 -3.63 -3.98 8.87
C TYR A 134 -2.71 -4.01 10.09
N ALA A 135 -1.61 -3.26 10.02
CA ALA A 135 -0.68 -3.10 11.14
C ALA A 135 -0.24 -1.64 11.26
N GLY A 136 -0.15 -1.16 12.50
CA GLY A 136 0.28 0.21 12.79
C GLY A 136 -0.76 1.27 12.43
N MET A 137 -2.05 0.93 12.44
CA MET A 137 -3.12 1.88 12.12
C MET A 137 -3.72 2.54 13.37
N SER A 138 -3.85 1.82 14.49
CA SER A 138 -4.40 2.37 15.75
C SER A 138 -3.42 3.22 16.56
N GLN A 139 -2.14 3.23 16.20
CA GLN A 139 -1.07 3.92 16.90
C GLN A 139 -0.16 4.68 15.94
N PRO A 140 0.58 5.72 16.39
CA PRO A 140 1.52 6.44 15.53
C PRO A 140 2.50 5.47 14.87
N SER A 141 2.55 5.48 13.54
CA SER A 141 3.38 4.55 12.79
C SER A 141 3.89 5.16 11.49
N VAL A 142 4.88 4.49 10.91
CA VAL A 142 5.40 4.82 9.58
C VAL A 142 4.65 4.09 8.47
N ASN A 143 3.49 3.49 8.76
CA ASN A 143 2.64 2.89 7.75
C ASN A 143 2.25 3.96 6.71
N PRO A 144 2.44 3.70 5.40
CA PRO A 144 2.15 4.69 4.36
C PRO A 144 0.69 5.18 4.35
N LEU A 145 -0.26 4.28 4.58
CA LEU A 145 -1.68 4.65 4.62
C LEU A 145 -2.00 5.49 5.85
N ARG A 146 -1.45 5.13 7.01
CA ARG A 146 -1.60 5.92 8.24
C ARG A 146 -1.09 7.34 8.06
N GLN A 147 0.09 7.47 7.45
CA GLN A 147 0.69 8.76 7.11
C GLN A 147 -0.18 9.62 6.19
N VAL A 148 -0.86 9.02 5.21
CA VAL A 148 -1.79 9.75 4.34
C VAL A 148 -3.00 10.22 5.14
N LEU A 149 -3.62 9.37 5.95
CA LEU A 149 -4.76 9.71 6.79
C LEU A 149 -4.42 10.86 7.76
N ASP A 150 -3.30 10.76 8.46
CA ASP A 150 -2.80 11.81 9.35
C ASP A 150 -2.53 13.11 8.56
N ALA A 151 -1.96 13.00 7.36
CA ALA A 151 -1.69 14.15 6.52
C ALA A 151 -2.98 14.83 6.06
N ILE A 152 -4.04 14.10 5.69
CA ILE A 152 -5.31 14.72 5.27
C ILE A 152 -6.22 15.10 6.44
N GLY A 153 -5.88 14.69 7.66
CA GLY A 153 -6.63 15.01 8.88
C GLY A 153 -7.87 14.14 9.08
N GLU A 154 -7.88 12.94 8.49
CA GLU A 154 -8.99 12.00 8.58
C GLU A 154 -8.66 10.88 9.57
N GLU A 155 -9.65 10.49 10.35
CA GLU A 155 -9.51 9.45 11.39
C GLU A 155 -10.46 8.29 11.11
N VAL A 156 -9.90 7.08 11.09
CA VAL A 156 -10.66 5.82 11.02
C VAL A 156 -10.68 5.19 12.40
N SER A 157 -11.82 4.64 12.80
CA SER A 157 -11.92 3.89 14.05
C SER A 157 -11.39 2.46 13.86
N TRP A 158 -10.54 1.99 14.77
CA TRP A 158 -9.89 0.69 14.68
C TRP A 158 -10.25 -0.21 15.88
N LYS A 159 -10.43 -1.50 15.63
CA LYS A 159 -10.34 -2.55 16.64
C LYS A 159 -9.00 -3.24 16.51
N THR A 160 -8.42 -3.58 17.66
CA THR A 160 -7.14 -4.28 17.72
C THR A 160 -7.32 -5.76 18.06
N TYR A 161 -6.44 -6.58 17.53
CA TYR A 161 -6.29 -7.99 17.88
C TYR A 161 -4.82 -8.37 17.83
N ASP A 162 -4.42 -9.41 18.56
CA ASP A 162 -3.01 -9.77 18.72
C ASP A 162 -2.69 -11.20 18.28
N SER A 163 -3.70 -11.98 17.91
CA SER A 163 -3.56 -13.43 17.76
C SER A 163 -3.82 -13.87 16.32
N TRP A 164 -2.95 -14.73 15.80
CA TRP A 164 -3.13 -15.42 14.52
C TRP A 164 -3.21 -16.93 14.76
N LYS A 165 -4.32 -17.52 14.32
CA LYS A 165 -4.53 -18.97 14.33
C LYS A 165 -4.25 -19.57 12.96
N MET A 166 -3.47 -20.64 12.94
CA MET A 166 -3.13 -21.40 11.75
C MET A 166 -3.65 -22.83 11.88
N HIS A 167 -4.15 -23.33 10.76
CA HIS A 167 -4.61 -24.70 10.59
C HIS A 167 -3.77 -25.32 9.47
N THR A 168 -2.92 -26.28 9.83
CA THR A 168 -2.08 -27.03 8.91
C THR A 168 -2.47 -28.52 8.96
N PRO A 169 -2.03 -29.34 8.00
CA PRO A 169 -2.25 -30.78 8.07
C PRO A 169 -1.66 -31.44 9.32
N GLU A 170 -0.58 -30.88 9.87
CA GLU A 170 0.14 -31.38 11.05
C GLU A 170 -0.50 -30.95 12.37
N GLY A 171 -1.37 -29.94 12.36
CA GLY A 171 -2.04 -29.47 13.56
C GLY A 171 -2.58 -28.06 13.46
N SER A 172 -3.02 -27.55 14.60
CA SER A 172 -3.50 -26.17 14.71
C SER A 172 -2.74 -25.46 15.82
N PHE A 173 -2.26 -24.28 15.54
CA PHE A 173 -1.56 -23.46 16.52
C PHE A 173 -2.06 -22.03 16.46
N THR A 174 -1.95 -21.35 17.60
CA THR A 174 -2.21 -19.92 17.70
C THR A 174 -0.96 -19.29 18.27
N PHE A 175 -0.54 -18.20 17.65
CA PHE A 175 0.52 -17.35 18.19
C PHE A 175 0.05 -15.92 18.26
N LYS A 176 0.61 -15.19 19.22
CA LYS A 176 0.46 -13.75 19.33
C LYS A 176 1.55 -13.04 18.57
N VAL A 177 1.21 -11.92 17.93
CA VAL A 177 2.20 -10.94 17.52
C VAL A 177 2.94 -10.45 18.78
N GLY A 178 4.22 -10.15 18.62
CA GLY A 178 5.14 -9.84 19.68
C GLY A 178 6.39 -10.73 19.64
N PRO A 179 7.41 -10.41 20.45
CA PRO A 179 8.75 -10.94 20.26
C PRO A 179 8.94 -12.41 20.61
N ARG A 180 8.05 -13.01 21.42
CA ARG A 180 8.35 -14.29 22.11
C ARG A 180 7.35 -15.41 21.87
N ASP A 181 6.09 -15.12 21.53
CA ASP A 181 5.09 -16.19 21.46
C ASP A 181 5.27 -17.08 20.23
N PHE A 182 5.84 -16.55 19.14
CA PHE A 182 6.12 -17.36 17.95
C PHE A 182 7.24 -18.40 18.19
N GLU A 183 8.24 -18.10 19.04
CA GLU A 183 9.29 -19.06 19.40
C GLU A 183 8.74 -20.34 20.03
N ARG A 184 7.64 -20.25 20.79
CA ARG A 184 6.95 -21.42 21.35
C ARG A 184 6.40 -22.34 20.25
N VAL A 185 5.82 -21.76 19.21
CA VAL A 185 5.31 -22.52 18.05
C VAL A 185 6.46 -23.14 17.28
N LEU A 186 7.53 -22.37 17.04
CA LEU A 186 8.73 -22.88 16.38
C LEU A 186 9.34 -24.06 17.14
N ASN A 187 9.46 -23.96 18.47
CA ASN A 187 9.96 -25.06 19.28
C ASN A 187 9.07 -26.32 19.20
N GLN A 188 7.75 -26.14 19.16
CA GLN A 188 6.80 -27.25 19.10
C GLN A 188 6.78 -27.97 17.75
N TYR A 189 6.86 -27.24 16.64
CA TYR A 189 6.67 -27.79 15.29
C TYR A 189 7.94 -27.85 14.44
N GLY A 190 8.88 -26.93 14.66
CA GLY A 190 10.17 -26.87 13.97
C GLY A 190 11.35 -27.39 14.81
N GLY A 191 11.18 -27.54 16.13
CA GLY A 191 12.24 -27.97 17.05
C GLY A 191 13.19 -26.83 17.47
N PRO A 192 14.22 -27.14 18.31
CA PRO A 192 15.14 -26.14 18.85
C PRO A 192 15.90 -25.37 17.77
N ASP A 193 16.35 -26.06 16.71
CA ASP A 193 17.10 -25.45 15.61
C ASP A 193 16.29 -24.36 14.90
N ALA A 194 14.96 -24.54 14.76
CA ALA A 194 14.08 -23.52 14.18
C ALA A 194 14.06 -22.23 15.02
N VAL A 195 14.13 -22.35 16.35
CA VAL A 195 14.16 -21.20 17.26
C VAL A 195 15.49 -20.44 17.12
N ASP A 196 16.60 -21.16 17.01
CA ASP A 196 17.92 -20.55 16.85
C ASP A 196 18.07 -19.86 15.49
N GLU A 197 17.66 -20.51 14.41
CA GLU A 197 17.59 -19.92 13.07
C GLU A 197 16.68 -18.68 13.03
N TRP A 198 15.54 -18.73 13.72
CA TRP A 198 14.62 -17.61 13.85
C TRP A 198 15.25 -16.41 14.54
N ARG A 199 15.95 -16.63 15.66
CA ARG A 199 16.66 -15.56 16.38
C ARG A 199 17.78 -14.97 15.53
N MET A 200 18.51 -15.82 14.78
CA MET A 200 19.52 -15.36 13.82
C MET A 200 18.90 -14.51 12.71
N LEU A 201 17.75 -14.92 12.18
CA LEU A 201 17.01 -14.16 11.17
C LEU A 201 16.55 -12.81 11.71
N LEU A 202 15.91 -12.77 12.88
CA LEU A 202 15.49 -11.50 13.51
C LEU A 202 16.67 -10.56 13.76
N LYS A 203 17.82 -11.09 14.18
CA LYS A 203 19.06 -10.32 14.34
C LYS A 203 19.59 -9.78 13.00
N LYS A 204 19.51 -10.56 11.93
CA LYS A 204 19.91 -10.18 10.56
C LYS A 204 19.01 -9.09 9.99
N ILE A 205 17.69 -9.23 10.13
CA ILE A 205 16.71 -8.29 9.54
C ILE A 205 16.46 -7.05 10.40
N GLY A 206 16.80 -7.07 11.69
CA GLY A 206 16.58 -5.94 12.61
C GLY A 206 17.13 -4.59 12.11
N PRO A 207 18.40 -4.51 11.67
CA PRO A 207 18.94 -3.30 11.05
C PRO A 207 18.21 -2.90 9.76
N LEU A 208 17.82 -3.89 8.94
CA LEU A 208 17.12 -3.67 7.67
C LEU A 208 15.71 -3.10 7.89
N HIS A 209 14.99 -3.64 8.87
CA HIS A 209 13.70 -3.11 9.31
C HIS A 209 13.82 -1.68 9.84
N LYS A 210 14.80 -1.40 10.71
CA LYS A 210 15.05 -0.03 11.22
C LYS A 210 15.28 0.95 10.08
N SER A 211 16.06 0.57 9.08
CA SER A 211 16.31 1.45 7.93
C SER A 211 15.08 1.61 7.03
N SER A 212 14.37 0.51 6.74
CA SER A 212 13.12 0.55 5.97
C SER A 212 12.04 1.41 6.65
N SER A 213 11.94 1.35 7.98
CA SER A 213 10.99 2.13 8.77
C SER A 213 11.47 3.56 9.05
N SER A 214 12.76 3.86 8.93
CA SER A 214 13.33 5.18 9.24
C SER A 214 13.03 6.25 8.20
N LEU A 215 12.66 5.87 6.97
CA LEU A 215 12.35 6.81 5.90
C LEU A 215 10.84 6.78 5.59
N PRO A 216 10.06 7.70 6.17
CA PRO A 216 8.64 7.80 5.87
C PRO A 216 8.44 7.98 4.36
N PRO A 217 7.52 7.25 3.69
CA PRO A 217 7.28 7.43 2.27
C PRO A 217 6.94 8.87 1.87
N LEU A 218 6.30 9.65 2.76
CA LEU A 218 6.04 11.09 2.56
C LEU A 218 7.31 11.94 2.37
N VAL A 219 8.47 11.45 2.81
CA VAL A 219 9.77 12.13 2.62
C VAL A 219 10.28 11.99 1.19
N MET A 220 9.86 10.94 0.47
CA MET A 220 10.23 10.71 -0.93
C MET A 220 9.49 11.70 -1.83
N ARG A 221 10.05 12.90 -1.96
CA ARG A 221 9.61 13.97 -2.87
C ARG A 221 10.59 14.11 -4.05
N SER A 222 10.12 14.63 -5.18
CA SER A 222 10.91 14.74 -6.42
C SER A 222 11.52 16.12 -6.66
N ASP A 223 11.35 17.07 -5.74
CA ASP A 223 11.90 18.42 -5.86
C ASP A 223 13.29 18.55 -5.20
N LEU A 224 14.01 19.64 -5.47
CA LEU A 224 15.36 19.87 -4.91
C LEU A 224 15.38 19.92 -3.37
N SER A 225 14.25 20.23 -2.72
CA SER A 225 14.13 20.16 -1.26
C SER A 225 14.07 18.73 -0.74
N ALA A 226 13.94 17.73 -1.61
CA ALA A 226 14.13 16.31 -1.29
C ALA A 226 15.49 16.09 -0.65
N ILE A 227 16.55 16.67 -1.21
CA ILE A 227 17.92 16.52 -0.69
C ILE A 227 18.00 17.01 0.74
N ARG A 228 17.42 18.19 1.04
CA ARG A 228 17.35 18.76 2.39
C ARG A 228 16.56 17.86 3.36
N THR A 229 15.49 17.22 2.88
CA THR A 229 14.64 16.36 3.72
C THR A 229 15.31 15.02 3.98
N VAL A 230 15.83 14.37 2.92
CA VAL A 230 16.56 13.09 2.96
C VAL A 230 17.86 13.21 3.76
N TRP A 231 18.55 14.35 3.71
CA TRP A 231 19.78 14.59 4.49
C TRP A 231 19.59 14.33 5.99
N ARG A 232 18.42 14.66 6.54
CA ARG A 232 18.08 14.42 7.95
C ARG A 232 18.02 12.92 8.30
N TYR A 233 17.74 12.08 7.31
CA TYR A 233 17.63 10.62 7.44
C TYR A 233 18.88 9.88 6.94
N LEU A 234 19.88 10.60 6.42
CA LEU A 234 21.11 10.02 5.88
C LEU A 234 21.84 9.12 6.89
N PRO A 235 21.96 9.47 8.19
CA PRO A 235 22.56 8.56 9.17
C PRO A 235 21.82 7.23 9.30
N ALA A 236 20.48 7.24 9.23
CA ALA A 236 19.66 6.03 9.35
C ALA A 236 19.69 5.16 8.07
N LEU A 237 19.85 5.79 6.90
CA LEU A 237 20.03 5.11 5.62
C LEU A 237 21.41 4.46 5.47
N LEU A 238 22.46 5.07 6.05
CA LEU A 238 23.83 4.56 5.99
C LEU A 238 24.14 3.54 7.10
N ALA A 239 23.42 3.57 8.22
CA ALA A 239 23.58 2.62 9.35
C ALA A 239 23.59 1.12 8.98
N PRO A 240 22.76 0.61 8.06
CA PRO A 240 22.72 -0.82 7.70
C PRO A 240 23.87 -1.29 6.80
N GLY A 241 24.73 -0.39 6.29
CA GLY A 241 25.86 -0.76 5.45
C GLY A 241 25.46 -1.50 4.15
N PRO A 242 26.31 -2.42 3.64
CA PRO A 242 26.07 -3.12 2.36
C PRO A 242 24.85 -4.06 2.38
N ALA A 243 24.28 -4.37 3.56
CA ALA A 243 23.10 -5.21 3.70
C ALA A 243 21.80 -4.56 3.16
N THR A 244 21.85 -3.26 2.81
CA THR A 244 20.75 -2.55 2.15
C THR A 244 20.42 -3.07 0.77
N ALA A 245 21.43 -3.52 0.01
CA ALA A 245 21.22 -4.06 -1.33
C ALA A 245 20.35 -5.33 -1.30
N SER A 246 20.46 -6.13 -0.24
CA SER A 246 19.70 -7.37 -0.03
C SER A 246 18.20 -7.14 0.14
N VAL A 247 17.78 -5.95 0.60
CA VAL A 247 16.37 -5.61 0.86
C VAL A 247 15.60 -5.34 -0.43
N ALA A 248 16.29 -4.93 -1.49
CA ALA A 248 15.70 -4.69 -2.81
C ALA A 248 15.51 -5.98 -3.63
N GLY A 249 16.12 -7.10 -3.21
CA GLY A 249 16.00 -8.40 -3.84
C GLY A 249 14.82 -9.25 -3.35
N PRO A 250 14.72 -10.49 -3.82
CA PRO A 250 13.73 -11.45 -3.34
C PRO A 250 13.99 -11.87 -1.89
N LEU A 251 12.92 -12.26 -1.18
CA LEU A 251 13.02 -12.73 0.21
C LEU A 251 13.92 -13.96 0.34
N SER A 252 13.88 -14.87 -0.65
CA SER A 252 14.71 -16.07 -0.68
C SER A 252 16.20 -15.76 -0.45
N GLY A 253 16.76 -14.76 -1.14
CA GLY A 253 18.15 -14.35 -0.97
C GLY A 253 18.50 -13.76 0.40
N VAL A 254 17.49 -13.35 1.19
CA VAL A 254 17.69 -12.91 2.57
C VAL A 254 17.67 -14.08 3.55
N ILE A 255 16.84 -15.09 3.29
CA ILE A 255 16.62 -16.19 4.23
C ILE A 255 17.46 -17.43 3.94
N GLU A 256 17.94 -17.62 2.70
CA GLU A 256 18.62 -18.86 2.27
C GLU A 256 19.84 -19.22 3.12
N ASP A 257 20.61 -18.25 3.58
CA ASP A 257 21.82 -18.47 4.39
C ASP A 257 21.53 -18.73 5.88
N THR A 258 20.31 -18.44 6.32
CA THR A 258 19.97 -18.41 7.76
C THR A 258 18.89 -19.42 8.13
N VAL A 259 18.00 -19.74 7.20
CA VAL A 259 16.86 -20.62 7.43
C VAL A 259 17.06 -21.91 6.65
N LYS A 260 17.32 -23.00 7.36
CA LYS A 260 17.45 -24.36 6.81
C LYS A 260 16.33 -25.27 7.32
N ASN A 261 15.73 -24.93 8.45
CA ASN A 261 14.61 -25.66 9.01
C ASN A 261 13.38 -25.59 8.09
N PRO A 262 12.79 -26.73 7.68
CA PRO A 262 11.71 -26.74 6.70
C PRO A 262 10.42 -26.11 7.22
N PHE A 263 10.11 -26.24 8.52
CA PHE A 263 8.93 -25.63 9.10
C PHE A 263 9.03 -24.10 9.09
N LEU A 264 10.18 -23.56 9.53
CA LEU A 264 10.42 -22.12 9.52
C LEU A 264 10.44 -21.57 8.08
N PHE A 265 11.07 -22.27 7.14
CA PHE A 265 11.05 -21.88 5.73
C PHE A 265 9.62 -21.82 5.17
N HIS A 266 8.82 -22.87 5.34
CA HIS A 266 7.44 -22.89 4.85
C HIS A 266 6.56 -21.83 5.50
N TRP A 267 6.81 -21.49 6.77
CA TRP A 267 6.09 -20.39 7.41
C TRP A 267 6.45 -19.03 6.79
N LEU A 268 7.73 -18.77 6.50
CA LEU A 268 8.18 -17.55 5.83
C LEU A 268 7.66 -17.46 4.39
N ASP A 269 7.66 -18.59 3.67
CA ASP A 269 7.13 -18.69 2.32
C ASP A 269 5.61 -18.47 2.28
N PHE A 270 4.88 -19.07 3.23
CA PHE A 270 3.47 -18.77 3.44
C PHE A 270 3.23 -17.30 3.74
N LEU A 271 4.05 -16.68 4.60
CA LEU A 271 3.91 -15.26 4.93
C LEU A 271 4.14 -14.37 3.71
N ALA A 272 5.14 -14.70 2.87
CA ALA A 272 5.36 -14.02 1.59
C ALA A 272 4.12 -14.13 0.67
N PHE A 273 3.56 -15.33 0.54
CA PHE A 273 2.35 -15.57 -0.24
C PHE A 273 1.14 -14.82 0.33
N ALA A 274 0.93 -14.86 1.65
CA ALA A 274 -0.19 -14.19 2.29
C ALA A 274 -0.15 -12.65 2.12
N LEU A 275 1.05 -12.07 2.09
CA LEU A 275 1.24 -10.63 1.96
C LEU A 275 1.25 -10.14 0.50
N CYS A 276 1.79 -10.93 -0.42
CA CYS A 276 2.10 -10.48 -1.78
C CYS A 276 1.54 -11.38 -2.89
N GLY A 277 0.96 -12.53 -2.57
CA GLY A 277 0.44 -13.50 -3.54
C GLY A 277 1.53 -14.26 -4.29
N LEU A 278 2.79 -14.18 -3.87
CA LEU A 278 3.95 -14.81 -4.48
C LEU A 278 4.76 -15.59 -3.44
N PRO A 279 5.46 -16.66 -3.81
CA PRO A 279 6.41 -17.33 -2.92
C PRO A 279 7.58 -16.40 -2.55
N ALA A 280 8.47 -16.87 -1.67
CA ALA A 280 9.61 -16.10 -1.16
C ALA A 280 10.59 -15.66 -2.26
N ASP A 281 10.73 -16.41 -3.35
CA ASP A 281 11.61 -16.06 -4.48
C ASP A 281 11.03 -14.99 -5.41
N GLY A 282 9.71 -14.79 -5.40
CA GLY A 282 9.00 -13.75 -6.14
C GLY A 282 8.65 -12.51 -5.31
N THR A 283 8.76 -12.60 -3.99
CA THR A 283 8.35 -11.54 -3.07
C THR A 283 9.52 -10.62 -2.70
N ALA A 284 9.31 -9.31 -2.82
CA ALA A 284 10.30 -8.32 -2.39
C ALA A 284 10.58 -8.44 -0.89
N ALA A 285 11.86 -8.64 -0.53
CA ALA A 285 12.27 -8.84 0.86
C ALA A 285 11.84 -7.68 1.76
N ALA A 286 11.87 -6.45 1.27
CA ALA A 286 11.41 -5.26 1.97
C ALA A 286 10.00 -5.39 2.57
N ALA A 287 9.04 -5.95 1.82
CA ALA A 287 7.65 -6.06 2.25
C ALA A 287 7.50 -7.01 3.45
N VAL A 288 8.16 -8.17 3.38
CA VAL A 288 8.09 -9.19 4.43
C VAL A 288 8.95 -8.78 5.64
N ILE A 289 10.14 -8.20 5.44
CA ILE A 289 10.97 -7.68 6.53
C ILE A 289 10.26 -6.57 7.29
N TYR A 290 9.56 -5.66 6.58
CA TYR A 290 8.75 -4.64 7.21
C TYR A 290 7.71 -5.26 8.14
N MET A 291 6.91 -6.19 7.61
CA MET A 291 5.86 -6.87 8.38
C MET A 291 6.41 -7.70 9.54
N LEU A 292 7.49 -8.46 9.34
CA LEU A 292 8.15 -9.22 10.39
C LEU A 292 8.62 -8.32 11.53
N GLY A 293 9.23 -7.19 11.21
CA GLY A 293 9.66 -6.23 12.22
C GLY A 293 8.49 -5.56 12.95
N GLU A 294 7.40 -5.21 12.26
CA GLU A 294 6.19 -4.67 12.90
C GLU A 294 5.52 -5.70 13.82
N MET A 295 5.35 -6.94 13.36
CA MET A 295 4.68 -8.01 14.10
C MET A 295 5.46 -8.52 15.32
N HIS A 296 6.74 -8.20 15.46
CA HIS A 296 7.57 -8.68 16.58
C HIS A 296 7.98 -7.56 17.57
N LYS A 297 7.40 -6.36 17.44
CA LYS A 297 7.52 -5.31 18.46
C LYS A 297 6.82 -5.71 19.76
N ASN A 298 7.26 -5.15 20.89
CA ASN A 298 6.64 -5.41 22.20
C ASN A 298 5.14 -5.03 22.24
N GLU A 299 4.77 -3.95 21.57
CA GLU A 299 3.41 -3.40 21.49
C GLU A 299 2.76 -3.70 20.13
N ALA A 300 3.19 -4.79 19.48
CA ALA A 300 2.63 -5.20 18.20
C ALA A 300 1.14 -5.52 18.39
N VAL A 301 0.31 -4.93 17.53
CA VAL A 301 -1.11 -5.25 17.37
C VAL A 301 -1.42 -5.27 15.89
N LEU A 302 -2.45 -6.03 15.55
CA LEU A 302 -3.09 -5.98 14.24
C LEU A 302 -4.37 -5.16 14.36
N ASP A 303 -4.69 -4.47 13.28
CA ASP A 303 -5.78 -3.50 13.23
C ASP A 303 -6.86 -3.95 12.25
N ALA A 304 -8.12 -3.75 12.65
CA ALA A 304 -9.29 -3.97 11.82
C ALA A 304 -10.15 -2.69 11.82
N PRO A 305 -10.45 -2.09 10.65
CA PRO A 305 -11.25 -0.88 10.59
C PRO A 305 -12.70 -1.20 10.99
N ILE A 306 -13.27 -0.40 11.89
CA ILE A 306 -14.69 -0.50 12.26
C ILE A 306 -15.50 -0.03 11.05
N GLY A 307 -16.30 -0.94 10.48
CA GLY A 307 -17.02 -0.71 9.23
C GLY A 307 -16.35 -1.32 7.99
N GLY A 308 -15.23 -2.02 8.17
CA GLY A 308 -14.52 -2.73 7.09
C GLY A 308 -13.66 -1.81 6.23
N GLY A 309 -13.17 -2.33 5.11
CA GLY A 309 -12.35 -1.58 4.15
C GLY A 309 -13.03 -0.30 3.67
N LYS A 310 -14.37 -0.31 3.59
CA LYS A 310 -15.17 0.88 3.24
C LYS A 310 -14.91 2.08 4.16
N ALA A 311 -14.69 1.87 5.46
CA ALA A 311 -14.44 2.98 6.38
C ALA A 311 -13.14 3.74 6.06
N ILE A 312 -12.15 3.04 5.49
CA ILE A 312 -10.90 3.65 4.99
C ILE A 312 -11.14 4.38 3.67
N ILE A 313 -12.03 3.87 2.82
CA ILE A 313 -12.34 4.46 1.51
C ILE A 313 -13.23 5.70 1.64
N ASP A 314 -14.08 5.74 2.65
CA ASP A 314 -14.93 6.90 2.96
C ASP A 314 -14.17 8.07 3.57
N ALA A 315 -13.04 7.78 4.23
CA ALA A 315 -12.09 8.74 4.81
C ALA A 315 -11.13 9.27 3.73
#